data_AF-A0A514XN56-F1
#
_entry.id   AF-A0A514XN56-F1
#
_cell.length_a   1.000
_cell.length_b   1.000
_cell.length_c   1.000
_cell.angle_alpha   90.00
_cell.angle_beta   90.00
_cell.angle_gamma   90.00
#
_symmetry.space_group_name_H-M   'P 1'
#
loop_
_entity.id
_entity.type
_entity.pdbx_description
1 polymer ?
#
loop_
_entity_poly.entity_id
_entity_poly.type
_entity_poly.pdbx_seq_one_letter_code
_entity_poly.pdbx_strand_id
1 'polypeptide(L)'
;MTNTNTTKILLAALITLTISNAAFAMAKKPVDSGSNDSPSTSPSPTPSTPTTPEPPATTGSIVPQDFDVYTEVAGPVGKLVDSIYQTYRELIPERDQSMAYKTDNADMNLDTRYRFADRIAYAIELKMSPSKAGLGYVGSSYGMSSTESSYLETSLISHPLCTVSSSTLTKTLNSGKVPSSTVINKVNTFTNKMNEYRRGALNGDRTSFVKATKLWTKLMMCMSYTESLTTADTSTSGKVATKYAPSGYRRPAGVLFYEDPAQDAASRLNIGLFQFTPTASGNVQACIREWNKLYPKNTISTSASQAEMIRVLGSAMQSFNAFCGAAKLTGMFAVQVNTSKSANTHPSNLQSNGSLKLPTDRCVSPHFAAGKSYNHFGPLQNSTGSNLNELMSCTLNGEY
;
A
#
# COMPACT_ATOMS: atom_id res chain seq x y z
N MET A 1 -43.29 -54.24 -2.47
CA MET A 1 -42.66 -53.99 -1.15
C MET A 1 -41.16 -54.03 -1.35
N THR A 2 -40.55 -52.86 -1.46
CA THR A 2 -39.14 -52.71 -1.86
C THR A 2 -38.52 -51.59 -1.04
N ASN A 3 -37.51 -51.95 -0.27
CA ASN A 3 -36.56 -51.08 0.43
C ASN A 3 -35.70 -50.30 -0.56
N THR A 4 -35.44 -49.01 -0.27
CA THR A 4 -34.27 -48.15 -0.60
C THR A 4 -34.74 -46.69 -0.45
N ASN A 5 -34.01 -45.67 -0.01
CA ASN A 5 -32.61 -45.44 0.30
C ASN A 5 -32.52 -44.09 1.05
N THR A 6 -32.21 -44.09 2.36
CA THR A 6 -31.94 -42.87 3.14
C THR A 6 -30.44 -42.72 3.34
N THR A 7 -29.69 -42.30 2.31
CA THR A 7 -28.25 -41.97 2.46
C THR A 7 -27.72 -41.07 1.35
N LYS A 8 -28.22 -39.84 1.18
CA LYS A 8 -27.57 -38.81 0.32
C LYS A 8 -27.78 -37.35 0.79
N ILE A 9 -27.69 -37.08 2.08
CA ILE A 9 -27.61 -35.70 2.60
C ILE A 9 -26.58 -35.65 3.72
N LEU A 10 -25.29 -35.77 3.38
CA LEU A 10 -24.18 -35.45 4.29
C LEU A 10 -22.81 -35.28 3.60
N LEU A 11 -22.77 -35.22 2.26
CA LEU A 11 -21.52 -35.09 1.50
C LEU A 11 -21.38 -33.76 0.74
N ALA A 12 -22.10 -32.71 1.16
CA ALA A 12 -22.02 -31.36 0.58
C ALA A 12 -21.47 -30.29 1.54
N ALA A 13 -21.08 -30.68 2.76
CA ALA A 13 -20.65 -29.74 3.81
C ALA A 13 -19.16 -29.83 4.18
N LEU A 14 -18.34 -30.58 3.42
CA LEU A 14 -16.93 -30.82 3.77
C LEU A 14 -15.91 -30.41 2.69
N ILE A 15 -16.30 -29.54 1.74
CA ILE A 15 -15.39 -28.99 0.71
C ILE A 15 -15.57 -27.46 0.63
N THR A 16 -15.28 -26.77 1.73
CA THR A 16 -15.12 -25.28 1.73
C THR A 16 -14.16 -24.82 2.82
N LEU A 17 -13.12 -25.63 3.09
CA LEU A 17 -12.06 -25.31 4.04
C LEU A 17 -10.70 -25.73 3.49
N THR A 18 -10.36 -25.21 2.31
CA THR A 18 -8.96 -25.08 1.90
C THR A 18 -8.69 -23.61 1.67
N ILE A 19 -8.11 -23.00 2.71
CA ILE A 19 -7.44 -21.72 2.69
C ILE A 19 -6.38 -21.79 1.59
N SER A 20 -6.65 -21.18 0.44
CA SER A 20 -5.65 -20.96 -0.60
C SER A 20 -4.69 -19.89 -0.11
N ASN A 21 -3.62 -20.34 0.55
CA ASN A 21 -2.37 -19.60 0.66
C ASN A 21 -1.74 -19.50 -0.75
N ALA A 22 -2.13 -18.51 -1.54
CA ALA A 22 -1.39 -18.12 -2.74
C ALA A 22 -0.71 -16.77 -2.46
N ALA A 23 0.60 -16.81 -2.16
CA ALA A 23 1.36 -15.67 -1.67
C ALA A 23 2.75 -15.58 -2.32
N PHE A 24 2.86 -15.39 -3.64
CA PHE A 24 4.16 -15.15 -4.33
C PHE A 24 3.92 -14.26 -5.56
N ALA A 25 4.39 -13.02 -5.55
CA ALA A 25 5.76 -12.55 -5.82
C ALA A 25 5.99 -12.34 -7.33
N MET A 26 5.70 -11.12 -7.79
CA MET A 26 6.09 -10.64 -9.12
C MET A 26 7.61 -10.52 -9.19
N ALA A 27 8.25 -11.38 -9.97
CA ALA A 27 9.67 -11.29 -10.30
C ALA A 27 9.83 -10.89 -11.77
N LYS A 28 10.19 -9.63 -12.01
CA LYS A 28 10.82 -9.24 -13.29
C LYS A 28 12.23 -9.83 -13.29
N LYS A 29 12.59 -10.49 -14.40
CA LYS A 29 13.95 -10.98 -14.67
C LYS A 29 14.91 -9.78 -14.80
N PRO A 30 16.00 -9.69 -14.01
CA PRO A 30 17.03 -8.67 -14.22
C PRO A 30 17.87 -8.97 -15.47
N VAL A 31 18.33 -7.90 -16.11
CA VAL A 31 19.41 -7.92 -17.10
C VAL A 31 20.73 -8.18 -16.36
N ASP A 32 21.53 -9.12 -16.86
CA ASP A 32 22.84 -9.46 -16.31
C ASP A 32 23.81 -8.27 -16.39
N SER A 33 24.33 -7.85 -15.24
CA SER A 33 25.63 -7.18 -15.16
C SER A 33 26.42 -7.77 -14.01
N GLY A 34 27.43 -8.58 -14.37
CA GLY A 34 28.33 -9.21 -13.43
C GLY A 34 29.39 -8.23 -12.92
N SER A 35 29.66 -8.30 -11.61
CA SER A 35 30.95 -7.95 -11.02
C SER A 35 31.01 -8.57 -9.62
N ASN A 36 31.89 -9.57 -9.48
CA ASN A 36 32.30 -10.18 -8.22
C ASN A 36 33.12 -9.16 -7.42
N ASP A 37 32.66 -8.79 -6.23
CA ASP A 37 33.53 -8.31 -5.16
C ASP A 37 32.96 -8.77 -3.81
N SER A 38 33.76 -9.53 -3.07
CA SER A 38 33.47 -9.96 -1.70
C SER A 38 33.90 -8.88 -0.71
N PRO A 39 33.03 -8.45 0.23
CA PRO A 39 33.48 -7.69 1.39
C PRO A 39 33.37 -8.49 2.69
N SER A 40 34.49 -8.44 3.40
CA SER A 40 34.75 -8.83 4.79
C SER A 40 33.65 -8.40 5.77
N THR A 41 33.25 -9.33 6.64
CA THR A 41 32.29 -9.12 7.74
C THR A 41 32.92 -8.38 8.91
N SER A 42 32.53 -7.13 9.12
CA SER A 42 32.70 -6.43 10.40
C SER A 42 31.35 -6.37 11.13
N PRO A 43 31.25 -6.68 12.43
CA PRO A 43 29.99 -6.69 13.15
C PRO A 43 29.39 -5.27 13.22
N SER A 44 28.15 -5.16 12.76
CA SER A 44 27.38 -3.92 12.75
C SER A 44 27.12 -3.44 14.19
N PRO A 45 27.30 -2.14 14.49
CA PRO A 45 27.00 -1.59 15.81
C PRO A 45 25.50 -1.72 16.11
N THR A 46 25.20 -2.16 17.34
CA THR A 46 23.85 -2.19 17.91
C THR A 46 23.24 -0.79 17.81
N PRO A 47 22.03 -0.62 17.23
CA PRO A 47 21.37 0.68 17.18
C PRO A 47 21.14 1.19 18.60
N SER A 48 21.71 2.35 18.91
CA SER A 48 21.47 3.08 20.16
C SER A 48 19.98 3.37 20.33
N THR A 49 19.41 2.92 21.44
CA THR A 49 18.02 3.20 21.83
C THR A 49 17.81 4.71 21.91
N PRO A 50 16.79 5.29 21.25
CA PRO A 50 16.47 6.71 21.38
C PRO A 50 16.18 7.05 22.85
N THR A 51 16.82 8.09 23.37
CA THR A 51 16.67 8.57 24.76
C THR A 51 15.37 9.36 24.98
N THR A 52 14.62 9.68 23.92
CA THR A 52 13.34 10.38 24.01
C THR A 52 12.19 9.37 23.98
N PRO A 53 11.25 9.40 24.95
CA PRO A 53 10.04 8.58 24.90
C PRO A 53 9.28 8.82 23.59
N GLU A 54 8.81 7.75 22.96
CA GLU A 54 7.96 7.88 21.77
C GLU A 54 6.62 8.54 22.14
N PRO A 55 6.19 9.60 21.45
CA PRO A 55 4.88 10.20 21.67
C PRO A 55 3.76 9.15 21.47
N PRO A 56 2.69 9.20 22.29
CA PRO A 56 1.58 8.28 22.16
C PRO A 56 0.91 8.39 20.78
N ALA A 57 0.08 7.40 20.43
CA ALA A 57 -0.72 7.46 19.22
C ALA A 57 -1.73 8.61 19.27
N THR A 58 -1.92 9.31 18.15
CA THR A 58 -2.93 10.36 18.00
C THR A 58 -4.22 9.83 17.38
N THR A 59 -5.37 10.37 17.81
CA THR A 59 -6.72 10.05 17.35
C THR A 59 -7.42 11.26 16.70
N GLY A 60 -6.67 12.31 16.36
CA GLY A 60 -7.19 13.53 15.73
C GLY A 60 -6.35 13.95 14.54
N SER A 61 -6.93 14.79 13.66
CA SER A 61 -6.16 15.43 12.59
C SER A 61 -5.08 16.33 13.18
N ILE A 62 -3.88 16.24 12.60
CA ILE A 62 -2.73 17.10 12.93
C ILE A 62 -2.29 17.92 11.71
N VAL A 63 -3.14 17.99 10.68
CA VAL A 63 -2.86 18.76 9.46
C VAL A 63 -2.80 20.26 9.81
N PRO A 64 -1.70 20.97 9.51
CA PRO A 64 -1.62 22.41 9.72
C PRO A 64 -2.69 23.16 8.90
N GLN A 65 -3.26 24.23 9.46
CA GLN A 65 -4.37 24.96 8.83
C GLN A 65 -4.01 25.60 7.47
N ASP A 66 -2.74 25.96 7.28
CA ASP A 66 -2.20 26.61 6.08
C ASP A 66 -1.43 25.63 5.18
N PHE A 67 -1.55 24.32 5.42
CA PHE A 67 -0.88 23.31 4.62
C PHE A 67 -1.57 23.16 3.25
N ASP A 68 -0.80 23.33 2.18
CA ASP A 68 -1.26 23.07 0.81
C ASP A 68 -0.46 21.92 0.20
N VAL A 69 -1.08 20.73 0.16
CA VAL A 69 -0.46 19.52 -0.37
C VAL A 69 -0.02 19.68 -1.83
N TYR A 70 -0.67 20.52 -2.63
CA TYR A 70 -0.38 20.60 -4.07
C TYR A 70 0.89 21.41 -4.35
N THR A 71 1.03 22.55 -3.67
CA THR A 71 2.17 23.44 -3.84
C THR A 71 3.38 23.00 -3.02
N GLU A 72 3.16 22.53 -1.80
CA GLU A 72 4.24 22.14 -0.91
C GLU A 72 4.74 20.72 -1.16
N VAL A 73 3.89 19.80 -1.63
CA VAL A 73 4.23 18.38 -1.73
C VAL A 73 4.14 17.85 -3.16
N ALA A 74 2.95 17.86 -3.77
CA ALA A 74 2.68 17.16 -5.03
C ALA A 74 3.61 17.63 -6.16
N GLY A 75 3.68 18.94 -6.39
CA GLY A 75 4.53 19.52 -7.43
C GLY A 75 6.02 19.26 -7.22
N PRO A 76 6.61 19.68 -6.07
CA PRO A 76 8.03 19.48 -5.80
C PRO A 76 8.46 18.01 -5.80
N VAL A 77 7.72 17.13 -5.12
CA VAL A 77 8.06 15.71 -5.04
C VAL A 77 7.86 15.02 -6.39
N GLY A 78 6.77 15.32 -7.10
CA GLY A 78 6.51 14.76 -8.43
C GLY A 78 7.61 15.11 -9.43
N LYS A 79 8.07 16.36 -9.45
CA LYS A 79 9.19 16.80 -10.31
C LYS A 79 10.49 16.07 -9.97
N LEU A 80 10.77 15.90 -8.67
CA LEU A 80 11.95 15.17 -8.23
C LEU A 80 11.90 13.70 -8.69
N VAL A 81 10.79 13.00 -8.47
CA VAL A 81 10.64 11.60 -8.86
C VAL A 81 10.66 11.43 -10.39
N ASP A 82 9.99 12.29 -11.15
CA ASP A 82 10.07 12.28 -12.62
C ASP A 82 11.49 12.54 -13.14
N SER A 83 12.32 13.30 -12.39
CA SER A 83 13.72 13.52 -12.76
C SER A 83 14.62 12.29 -12.53
N ILE A 84 14.18 11.33 -11.72
CA ILE A 84 14.82 10.00 -11.58
C ILE A 84 14.38 9.10 -12.74
N TYR A 85 13.11 9.16 -13.14
CA TYR A 85 12.52 8.36 -14.23
C TYR A 85 12.38 9.16 -15.54
N GLN A 86 13.48 9.80 -15.98
CA GLN A 86 13.48 10.81 -17.05
C GLN A 86 12.91 10.34 -18.39
N THR A 87 12.94 9.04 -18.67
CA THR A 87 12.40 8.45 -19.90
C THR A 87 10.87 8.45 -19.91
N TYR A 88 10.22 8.40 -18.74
CA TYR A 88 8.78 8.19 -18.60
C TYR A 88 8.06 9.49 -18.20
N ARG A 89 8.45 10.13 -17.09
CA ARG A 89 7.92 11.43 -16.62
C ARG A 89 6.38 11.51 -16.56
N GLU A 90 5.76 10.52 -15.94
CA GLU A 90 4.31 10.36 -15.86
C GLU A 90 3.65 11.10 -14.66
N LEU A 91 4.38 11.63 -13.68
CA LEU A 91 3.71 12.20 -12.50
C LEU A 91 3.18 13.61 -12.73
N ILE A 92 3.95 14.46 -13.43
CA ILE A 92 3.67 15.88 -13.63
C ILE A 92 2.77 16.22 -14.83
N PRO A 93 2.74 15.47 -15.94
CA PRO A 93 1.82 15.77 -17.04
C PRO A 93 0.36 15.78 -16.60
N GLU A 94 -0.41 16.72 -17.17
CA GLU A 94 -1.87 16.74 -17.00
C GLU A 94 -2.52 15.61 -17.80
N ARG A 95 -3.54 15.00 -17.22
CA ARG A 95 -4.27 13.87 -17.79
C ARG A 95 -5.49 14.32 -18.57
N ASP A 96 -5.77 13.61 -19.66
CA ASP A 96 -6.95 13.83 -20.50
C ASP A 96 -8.24 13.48 -19.75
N GLN A 97 -9.10 14.47 -19.57
CA GLN A 97 -10.36 14.35 -18.85
C GLN A 97 -11.44 13.59 -19.63
N SER A 98 -11.27 13.35 -20.94
CA SER A 98 -12.24 12.62 -21.76
C SER A 98 -12.52 11.19 -21.25
N MET A 99 -11.57 10.63 -20.50
CA MET A 99 -11.67 9.31 -19.88
C MET A 99 -11.70 9.37 -18.33
N ALA A 100 -12.05 10.53 -17.75
CA ALA A 100 -12.33 10.64 -16.33
C ALA A 100 -13.55 9.79 -15.95
N TYR A 101 -13.57 9.28 -14.72
CA TYR A 101 -14.74 8.58 -14.19
C TYR A 101 -15.34 9.34 -13.01
N LYS A 102 -16.54 8.96 -12.55
CA LYS A 102 -17.22 9.66 -11.43
C LYS A 102 -16.35 9.76 -10.17
N THR A 103 -15.48 8.79 -9.95
CA THR A 103 -14.56 8.74 -8.81
C THR A 103 -13.43 9.75 -8.91
N ASP A 104 -13.15 10.30 -10.09
CA ASP A 104 -12.14 11.35 -10.25
C ASP A 104 -12.65 12.74 -9.85
N ASN A 105 -13.97 12.89 -9.70
CA ASN A 105 -14.64 14.15 -9.34
C ASN A 105 -15.44 14.00 -8.04
N ALA A 106 -15.02 13.08 -7.16
CA ALA A 106 -15.71 12.83 -5.90
C ALA A 106 -15.43 13.89 -4.83
N ASP A 107 -14.28 14.57 -4.93
CA ASP A 107 -13.81 15.58 -4.00
C ASP A 107 -13.54 16.90 -4.73
N MET A 108 -14.17 17.99 -4.30
CA MET A 108 -13.97 19.31 -4.88
C MET A 108 -12.53 19.83 -4.73
N ASN A 109 -11.78 19.36 -3.73
CA ASN A 109 -10.38 19.75 -3.58
C ASN A 109 -9.49 19.22 -4.72
N LEU A 110 -9.99 18.23 -5.46
CA LEU A 110 -9.34 17.65 -6.63
C LEU A 110 -9.84 18.25 -7.94
N ASP A 111 -10.80 19.17 -7.91
CA ASP A 111 -11.23 19.92 -9.08
C ASP A 111 -10.01 20.67 -9.64
N THR A 112 -9.79 20.61 -10.95
CA THR A 112 -8.62 21.17 -11.64
C THR A 112 -7.26 20.49 -11.36
N ARG A 113 -7.21 19.43 -10.55
CA ARG A 113 -5.96 18.72 -10.20
C ARG A 113 -5.75 17.48 -11.08
N TYR A 114 -5.29 17.65 -12.31
CA TYR A 114 -5.28 16.57 -13.31
C TYR A 114 -3.97 15.78 -13.39
N ARG A 115 -3.05 15.92 -12.43
CA ARG A 115 -1.76 15.22 -12.44
C ARG A 115 -1.80 14.01 -11.51
N PHE A 116 -1.12 12.93 -11.86
CA PHE A 116 -0.98 11.79 -10.93
C PHE A 116 -0.28 12.19 -9.63
N ALA A 117 0.66 13.12 -9.70
CA ALA A 117 1.31 13.69 -8.53
C ALA A 117 0.31 14.25 -7.50
N ASP A 118 -0.70 14.99 -7.97
CA ASP A 118 -1.71 15.60 -7.11
C ASP A 118 -2.59 14.54 -6.45
N ARG A 119 -3.03 13.55 -7.23
CA ARG A 119 -3.91 12.47 -6.75
C ARG A 119 -3.23 11.61 -5.69
N ILE A 120 -1.95 11.28 -5.89
CA ILE A 120 -1.15 10.52 -4.92
C ILE A 120 -0.92 11.35 -3.66
N ALA A 121 -0.49 12.61 -3.78
CA ALA A 121 -0.19 13.45 -2.62
C ALA A 121 -1.44 13.73 -1.77
N TYR A 122 -2.57 14.03 -2.41
CA TYR A 122 -3.85 14.22 -1.73
C TYR A 122 -4.30 12.94 -1.00
N ALA A 123 -4.17 11.77 -1.63
CA ALA A 123 -4.46 10.49 -0.98
C ALA A 123 -3.57 10.25 0.25
N ILE A 124 -2.29 10.64 0.19
CA ILE A 124 -1.39 10.59 1.35
C ILE A 124 -1.89 11.52 2.46
N GLU A 125 -2.19 12.78 2.16
CA GLU A 125 -2.72 13.75 3.13
C GLU A 125 -3.96 13.21 3.84
N LEU A 126 -4.94 12.68 3.09
CA LEU A 126 -6.12 12.04 3.67
C LEU A 126 -5.77 10.92 4.65
N LYS A 127 -4.68 10.18 4.38
CA LYS A 127 -4.19 9.08 5.22
C LYS A 127 -3.16 9.49 6.26
N MET A 128 -2.80 10.77 6.34
CA MET A 128 -2.10 11.35 7.50
C MET A 128 -3.05 11.51 8.69
N SER A 129 -4.35 11.68 8.43
CA SER A 129 -5.38 11.77 9.47
C SER A 129 -5.79 10.38 10.01
N PRO A 130 -5.84 10.19 11.34
CA PRO A 130 -6.32 8.95 11.95
C PRO A 130 -7.73 8.59 11.51
N SER A 131 -7.93 7.31 11.17
CA SER A 131 -9.25 6.75 10.88
C SER A 131 -9.30 5.26 11.17
N LYS A 132 -10.52 4.74 11.33
CA LYS A 132 -10.77 3.29 11.51
C LYS A 132 -10.79 2.60 10.15
N ALA A 133 -9.89 1.65 9.96
CA ALA A 133 -9.79 0.90 8.71
C ALA A 133 -11.06 0.09 8.42
N GLY A 134 -11.42 0.01 7.14
CA GLY A 134 -12.61 -0.72 6.64
C GLY A 134 -12.45 -2.24 6.60
N LEU A 135 -11.83 -2.85 7.62
CA LEU A 135 -11.36 -4.24 7.63
C LEU A 135 -12.26 -5.21 8.42
N GLY A 136 -13.42 -4.77 8.93
CA GLY A 136 -14.30 -5.62 9.76
C GLY A 136 -14.69 -6.93 9.09
N TYR A 137 -14.93 -6.89 7.78
CA TYR A 137 -15.31 -8.04 6.97
C TYR A 137 -14.23 -9.12 6.85
N VAL A 138 -12.96 -8.80 7.08
CA VAL A 138 -11.82 -9.74 7.10
C VAL A 138 -11.14 -9.80 8.48
N GLY A 139 -11.74 -9.22 9.51
CA GLY A 139 -11.13 -9.07 10.83
C GLY A 139 -10.67 -10.41 11.40
N SER A 140 -11.50 -11.45 11.32
CA SER A 140 -11.21 -12.79 11.85
C SER A 140 -9.95 -13.44 11.24
N SER A 141 -9.74 -13.27 9.93
CA SER A 141 -8.53 -13.73 9.23
C SER A 141 -7.27 -13.14 9.89
N TYR A 142 -7.33 -11.86 10.24
CA TYR A 142 -6.23 -11.14 10.85
C TYR A 142 -6.22 -11.15 12.39
N GLY A 143 -7.15 -11.84 13.04
CA GLY A 143 -7.26 -11.82 14.52
C GLY A 143 -7.69 -10.46 15.07
N MET A 144 -8.52 -9.73 14.31
CA MET A 144 -9.15 -8.48 14.69
C MET A 144 -10.65 -8.71 14.89
N SER A 145 -11.30 -7.80 15.61
CA SER A 145 -12.77 -7.78 15.72
C SER A 145 -13.44 -7.64 14.34
N SER A 146 -14.61 -8.22 14.15
CA SER A 146 -15.46 -7.94 12.97
C SER A 146 -16.13 -6.57 13.02
N THR A 147 -16.12 -5.93 14.19
CA THR A 147 -16.76 -4.65 14.45
C THR A 147 -15.74 -3.52 14.37
N GLU A 148 -15.74 -2.79 13.25
CA GLU A 148 -14.76 -1.72 12.98
C GLU A 148 -14.76 -0.62 14.05
N SER A 149 -15.88 -0.35 14.73
CA SER A 149 -15.94 0.66 15.80
C SER A 149 -15.04 0.33 16.99
N SER A 150 -14.63 -0.93 17.17
CA SER A 150 -13.70 -1.36 18.21
C SER A 150 -12.22 -1.13 17.87
N TYR A 151 -11.90 -0.73 16.64
CA TYR A 151 -10.52 -0.52 16.23
C TYR A 151 -9.98 0.79 16.80
N LEU A 152 -8.72 0.75 17.23
CA LEU A 152 -7.91 1.96 17.38
C LEU A 152 -7.65 2.55 15.99
N GLU A 153 -7.77 3.86 15.91
CA GLU A 153 -7.53 4.61 14.68
C GLU A 153 -6.05 4.58 14.29
N THR A 154 -5.82 4.47 12.99
CA THR A 154 -4.47 4.45 12.42
C THR A 154 -4.35 5.46 11.30
N SER A 155 -3.16 6.04 11.17
CA SER A 155 -2.76 6.86 10.04
C SER A 155 -1.29 6.61 9.71
N LEU A 156 -0.82 7.26 8.65
CA LEU A 156 0.58 7.23 8.24
C LEU A 156 1.54 7.88 9.25
N ILE A 157 1.02 8.56 10.28
CA ILE A 157 1.81 9.24 11.32
C ILE A 157 1.38 8.89 12.75
N SER A 158 0.28 8.16 12.95
CA SER A 158 -0.23 7.94 14.30
C SER A 158 0.68 7.07 15.16
N HIS A 159 1.35 6.06 14.58
CA HIS A 159 2.27 5.16 15.30
C HIS A 159 3.71 5.31 14.77
N PRO A 160 4.74 5.09 15.61
CA PRO A 160 6.10 5.03 15.10
C PRO A 160 6.27 3.82 14.17
N LEU A 161 7.14 3.96 13.18
CA LEU A 161 7.58 2.86 12.35
C LEU A 161 8.57 1.98 13.11
N CYS A 162 8.41 0.66 13.00
CA CYS A 162 9.36 -0.29 13.57
C CYS A 162 10.67 -0.29 12.77
N THR A 163 11.81 -0.24 13.47
CA THR A 163 13.09 -0.62 12.86
C THR A 163 13.08 -2.11 12.55
N VAL A 164 13.74 -2.48 11.47
CA VAL A 164 13.77 -3.86 10.97
C VAL A 164 15.19 -4.39 10.94
N SER A 165 15.31 -5.71 11.06
CA SER A 165 16.56 -6.44 10.89
C SER A 165 16.28 -7.71 10.09
N SER A 166 17.32 -8.43 9.67
CA SER A 166 17.14 -9.72 9.00
C SER A 166 16.30 -10.69 9.83
N SER A 167 16.45 -10.65 11.17
CA SER A 167 15.70 -11.52 12.08
C SER A 167 14.23 -11.11 12.22
N THR A 168 13.92 -9.81 12.29
CA THR A 168 12.51 -9.37 12.34
C THR A 168 11.82 -9.58 11.00
N LEU A 169 12.50 -9.31 9.88
CA LEU A 169 11.99 -9.55 8.53
C LEU A 169 11.80 -11.04 8.22
N THR A 170 12.64 -11.92 8.76
CA THR A 170 12.39 -13.37 8.66
C THR A 170 11.04 -13.75 9.25
N LYS A 171 10.62 -13.08 10.34
CA LYS A 171 9.32 -13.32 10.98
C LYS A 171 8.16 -12.68 10.21
N THR A 172 8.35 -11.49 9.63
CA THR A 172 7.25 -10.76 8.96
C THR A 172 7.11 -11.10 7.46
N LEU A 173 8.20 -11.39 6.75
CA LEU A 173 8.25 -11.69 5.31
C LEU A 173 8.51 -13.16 4.96
N ASN A 174 8.91 -13.99 5.94
CA ASN A 174 9.48 -15.33 5.76
C ASN A 174 10.95 -15.29 5.27
N SER A 175 11.73 -16.32 5.60
CA SER A 175 13.20 -16.36 5.41
C SER A 175 13.65 -16.12 3.97
N GLY A 176 12.94 -16.68 2.99
CA GLY A 176 13.28 -16.54 1.56
C GLY A 176 12.93 -15.19 0.93
N LYS A 177 12.42 -14.23 1.71
CA LYS A 177 12.00 -12.89 1.22
C LYS A 177 12.72 -11.75 1.95
N VAL A 178 13.78 -12.05 2.68
CA VAL A 178 14.59 -11.06 3.41
C VAL A 178 15.59 -10.39 2.45
N PRO A 179 15.64 -9.05 2.39
CA PRO A 179 16.59 -8.33 1.54
C PRO A 179 18.01 -8.31 2.12
N SER A 180 18.99 -7.84 1.33
CA SER A 180 20.36 -7.65 1.81
C SER A 180 20.46 -6.59 2.91
N SER A 181 21.56 -6.62 3.69
CA SER A 181 21.83 -5.63 4.75
C SER A 181 21.82 -4.19 4.24
N THR A 182 22.35 -3.93 3.04
CA THR A 182 22.33 -2.60 2.41
C THR A 182 20.91 -2.07 2.21
N VAL A 183 19.98 -2.93 1.79
CA VAL A 183 18.57 -2.56 1.61
C VAL A 183 17.87 -2.40 2.95
N ILE A 184 18.16 -3.27 3.92
CA ILE A 184 17.68 -3.12 5.31
C ILE A 184 18.11 -1.77 5.89
N ASN A 185 19.35 -1.34 5.63
CA ASN A 185 19.84 -0.04 6.07
C ASN A 185 19.03 1.11 5.45
N LYS A 186 18.71 1.05 4.15
CA LYS A 186 17.84 2.06 3.51
C LYS A 186 16.43 2.07 4.11
N VAL A 187 15.84 0.90 4.36
CA VAL A 187 14.54 0.80 5.06
C VAL A 187 14.62 1.47 6.43
N ASN A 188 15.67 1.19 7.21
CA ASN A 188 15.85 1.80 8.52
C ASN A 188 16.13 3.31 8.43
N THR A 189 16.81 3.80 7.38
CA THR A 189 16.95 5.24 7.13
C THR A 189 15.59 5.91 6.92
N PHE A 190 14.72 5.29 6.13
CA PHE A 190 13.34 5.78 5.95
C PHE A 190 12.57 5.76 7.28
N THR A 191 12.61 4.64 8.01
CA THR A 191 11.98 4.50 9.33
C THR A 191 12.44 5.59 10.29
N ASN A 192 13.75 5.85 10.38
CA ASN A 192 14.30 6.84 11.29
C ASN A 192 13.86 8.26 10.92
N LYS A 193 13.93 8.63 9.63
CA LYS A 193 13.45 9.94 9.15
C LYS A 193 11.95 10.12 9.43
N MET A 194 11.13 9.11 9.11
CA MET A 194 9.69 9.18 9.38
C MET A 194 9.40 9.31 10.88
N ASN A 195 10.10 8.57 11.75
CA ASN A 195 9.90 8.68 13.19
C ASN A 195 10.34 10.04 13.73
N GLU A 196 11.42 10.62 13.21
CA GLU A 196 11.83 11.99 13.53
C GLU A 196 10.75 13.01 13.14
N TYR A 197 10.31 12.98 11.88
CA TYR A 197 9.26 13.89 11.38
C TYR A 197 7.93 13.68 12.09
N ARG A 198 7.59 12.44 12.43
CA ARG A 198 6.42 12.13 13.26
C ARG A 198 6.51 12.84 14.61
N ARG A 199 7.63 12.71 15.33
CA ARG A 199 7.79 13.32 16.66
C ARG A 199 7.65 14.84 16.59
N GLY A 200 8.28 15.49 15.62
CA GLY A 200 8.12 16.93 15.42
C GLY A 200 6.68 17.32 15.10
N ALA A 201 6.04 16.64 14.16
CA ALA A 201 4.66 16.93 13.74
C ALA A 201 3.66 16.77 14.90
N LEU A 202 3.81 15.74 15.72
CA LEU A 202 2.96 15.53 16.90
C LEU A 202 3.18 16.58 18.00
N ASN A 203 4.33 17.26 18.00
CA ASN A 203 4.60 18.40 18.85
C ASN A 203 4.16 19.74 18.22
N GLY A 204 3.42 19.70 17.11
CA GLY A 204 2.91 20.89 16.41
C GLY A 204 3.92 21.54 15.45
N ASP A 205 5.06 20.91 15.16
CA ASP A 205 5.99 21.43 14.16
C ASP A 205 5.48 21.18 12.73
N ARG A 206 4.98 22.25 12.11
CA ARG A 206 4.54 22.31 10.71
C ARG A 206 5.60 21.77 9.75
N THR A 207 6.87 22.11 9.96
CA THR A 207 7.97 21.69 9.06
C THR A 207 8.11 20.17 9.06
N SER A 208 8.05 19.58 10.25
CA SER A 208 8.08 18.12 10.41
C SER A 208 6.86 17.46 9.79
N PHE A 209 5.66 18.04 9.89
CA PHE A 209 4.46 17.52 9.20
C PHE A 209 4.67 17.50 7.69
N VAL A 210 5.11 18.61 7.09
CA VAL A 210 5.39 18.70 5.64
C VAL A 210 6.43 17.66 5.22
N LYS A 211 7.52 17.50 5.98
CA LYS A 211 8.57 16.51 5.68
C LYS A 211 8.06 15.07 5.75
N ALA A 212 7.19 14.75 6.71
CA ALA A 212 6.54 13.43 6.80
C ALA A 212 5.63 13.18 5.58
N THR A 213 4.80 14.16 5.21
CA THR A 213 3.89 14.05 4.06
C THR A 213 4.67 13.92 2.74
N LYS A 214 5.76 14.68 2.56
CA LYS A 214 6.66 14.54 1.42
C LYS A 214 7.30 13.15 1.36
N LEU A 215 7.76 12.61 2.50
CA LEU A 215 8.42 11.30 2.54
C LEU A 215 7.47 10.16 2.13
N TRP A 216 6.24 10.15 2.66
CA TRP A 216 5.22 9.18 2.26
C TRP A 216 4.76 9.35 0.80
N THR A 217 4.56 10.60 0.37
CA THR A 217 4.18 10.90 -1.02
C THR A 217 5.25 10.41 -1.99
N LYS A 218 6.52 10.65 -1.67
CA LYS A 218 7.64 10.20 -2.48
C LYS A 218 7.73 8.68 -2.54
N LEU A 219 7.53 7.98 -1.42
CA LEU A 219 7.45 6.52 -1.40
C LEU A 219 6.37 6.03 -2.38
N MET A 220 5.17 6.61 -2.33
CA MET A 220 4.06 6.16 -3.18
C MET A 220 4.21 6.56 -4.66
N MET A 221 4.83 7.69 -4.95
CA MET A 221 5.19 8.08 -6.32
C MET A 221 6.31 7.18 -6.89
N CYS A 222 7.31 6.83 -6.09
CA CYS A 222 8.32 5.84 -6.50
C CYS A 222 7.69 4.44 -6.69
N MET A 223 6.77 4.06 -5.80
CA MET A 223 6.02 2.80 -5.90
C MET A 223 5.21 2.72 -7.20
N SER A 224 4.54 3.80 -7.62
CA SER A 224 3.77 3.77 -8.86
C SER A 224 4.65 3.58 -10.09
N TYR A 225 5.91 4.04 -10.07
CA TYR A 225 6.89 3.71 -11.11
C TYR A 225 7.34 2.26 -11.09
N THR A 226 7.70 1.74 -9.91
CA THR A 226 8.13 0.35 -9.74
C THR A 226 7.01 -0.63 -10.13
N GLU A 227 5.76 -0.32 -9.79
CA GLU A 227 4.61 -1.16 -10.07
C GLU A 227 4.05 -0.96 -11.49
N SER A 228 4.01 0.27 -12.02
CA SER A 228 3.11 0.56 -13.14
C SER A 228 3.70 1.44 -14.24
N LEU A 229 4.08 2.67 -13.91
CA LEU A 229 4.25 3.76 -14.88
C LEU A 229 5.34 3.49 -15.92
N THR A 230 6.37 2.70 -15.58
CA THR A 230 7.44 2.33 -16.52
C THR A 230 6.98 1.43 -17.67
N THR A 231 5.79 0.84 -17.59
CA THR A 231 5.27 -0.08 -18.60
C THR A 231 3.85 0.22 -19.06
N ALA A 232 3.26 1.30 -18.54
CA ALA A 232 1.86 1.63 -18.74
C ALA A 232 1.50 1.81 -20.22
N ASP A 233 2.34 2.50 -21.00
CA ASP A 233 2.07 2.83 -22.40
C ASP A 233 2.75 1.93 -23.42
N THR A 234 3.05 0.70 -23.01
CA THR A 234 3.55 -0.34 -23.92
C THR A 234 2.43 -0.98 -24.75
N SER A 235 2.78 -1.57 -25.89
CA SER A 235 1.84 -2.35 -26.70
C SER A 235 1.23 -3.53 -25.94
N THR A 236 1.96 -4.09 -24.96
CA THR A 236 1.49 -5.20 -24.13
C THR A 236 0.33 -4.74 -23.25
N SER A 237 0.48 -3.61 -22.57
CA SER A 237 -0.61 -2.99 -21.79
C SER A 237 -1.83 -2.71 -22.67
N GLY A 238 -1.62 -2.17 -23.88
CA GLY A 238 -2.68 -1.95 -24.86
C GLY A 238 -3.45 -3.24 -25.22
N LYS A 239 -2.75 -4.34 -25.51
CA LYS A 239 -3.36 -5.64 -25.82
C LYS A 239 -4.19 -6.20 -24.67
N VAL A 240 -3.68 -6.10 -23.43
CA VAL A 240 -4.43 -6.55 -22.24
C VAL A 240 -5.69 -5.70 -22.07
N ALA A 241 -5.60 -4.38 -22.24
CA ALA A 241 -6.77 -3.52 -22.20
C ALA A 241 -7.78 -3.89 -23.28
N THR A 242 -7.38 -4.11 -24.53
CA THR A 242 -8.31 -4.54 -25.60
C THR A 242 -9.03 -5.86 -25.26
N LYS A 243 -8.36 -6.79 -24.58
CA LYS A 243 -8.93 -8.08 -24.18
C LYS A 243 -9.99 -7.96 -23.08
N TYR A 244 -9.80 -7.06 -22.12
CA TYR A 244 -10.63 -6.99 -20.91
C TYR A 244 -11.53 -5.76 -20.82
N ALA A 245 -11.26 -4.73 -21.64
CA ALA A 245 -11.99 -3.47 -21.59
C ALA A 245 -13.49 -3.69 -21.85
N PRO A 246 -14.35 -3.12 -21.02
CA PRO A 246 -15.78 -3.13 -21.29
C PRO A 246 -16.12 -2.23 -22.48
N SER A 247 -17.30 -2.44 -23.08
CA SER A 247 -17.75 -1.62 -24.21
C SER A 247 -17.72 -0.12 -23.89
N GLY A 248 -17.23 0.67 -24.85
CA GLY A 248 -17.08 2.13 -24.73
C GLY A 248 -15.91 2.59 -23.84
N TYR A 249 -15.08 1.68 -23.31
CA TYR A 249 -13.88 2.05 -22.58
C TYR A 249 -12.67 2.15 -23.51
N ARG A 250 -11.96 3.28 -23.44
CA ARG A 250 -10.65 3.48 -24.05
C ARG A 250 -9.61 3.60 -22.94
N ARG A 251 -8.53 2.81 -23.01
CA ARG A 251 -7.43 2.90 -22.03
C ARG A 251 -6.82 4.31 -22.05
N PRO A 252 -6.78 5.05 -20.93
CA PRO A 252 -6.07 6.32 -20.85
C PRO A 252 -4.55 6.13 -20.88
N ALA A 253 -3.81 7.15 -21.30
CA ALA A 253 -2.35 7.19 -21.17
C ALA A 253 -1.92 7.10 -19.69
N GLY A 254 -0.78 6.47 -19.42
CA GLY A 254 -0.27 6.28 -18.06
C GLY A 254 -1.04 5.24 -17.22
N VAL A 255 -2.05 4.57 -17.77
CA VAL A 255 -2.81 3.52 -17.06
C VAL A 255 -2.37 2.14 -17.54
N LEU A 256 -1.63 1.41 -16.70
CA LEU A 256 -1.21 0.04 -16.98
C LEU A 256 -2.38 -0.94 -16.88
N PHE A 257 -2.51 -1.81 -17.88
CA PHE A 257 -3.26 -3.06 -17.80
C PHE A 257 -2.26 -4.20 -17.83
N TYR A 258 -2.18 -4.95 -16.74
CA TYR A 258 -1.25 -6.06 -16.60
C TYR A 258 -2.01 -7.37 -16.41
N GLU A 259 -1.62 -8.39 -17.16
CA GLU A 259 -2.12 -9.76 -17.01
C GLU A 259 -0.98 -10.62 -16.47
N ASP A 260 -1.17 -11.26 -15.32
CA ASP A 260 -0.23 -12.25 -14.77
C ASP A 260 -0.78 -13.67 -15.02
N PRO A 261 -0.29 -14.40 -16.04
CA PRO A 261 -0.80 -15.72 -16.38
C PRO A 261 -0.57 -16.76 -15.28
N ALA A 262 0.36 -16.51 -14.35
CA ALA A 262 0.65 -17.41 -13.24
C ALA A 262 -0.40 -17.33 -12.11
N GLN A 263 -1.24 -16.28 -12.11
CA GLN A 263 -2.32 -16.13 -11.14
C GLN A 263 -3.59 -16.84 -11.60
N ASP A 264 -4.44 -17.15 -10.62
CA ASP A 264 -5.79 -17.60 -10.86
C ASP A 264 -6.61 -16.56 -11.64
N ALA A 265 -7.71 -17.00 -12.26
CA ALA A 265 -8.53 -16.11 -13.09
C ALA A 265 -9.07 -14.89 -12.32
N ALA A 266 -9.26 -15.02 -11.00
CA ALA A 266 -9.78 -13.96 -10.15
C ALA A 266 -8.77 -12.84 -9.88
N SER A 267 -7.46 -13.14 -9.92
CA SER A 267 -6.37 -12.22 -9.57
C SER A 267 -5.43 -11.88 -10.73
N ARG A 268 -5.68 -12.47 -11.91
CA ARG A 268 -4.84 -12.36 -13.11
C ARG A 268 -4.76 -10.95 -13.69
N LEU A 269 -5.85 -10.20 -13.69
CA LEU A 269 -5.90 -8.85 -14.25
C LEU A 269 -5.61 -7.81 -13.17
N ASN A 270 -4.67 -6.90 -13.43
CA ASN A 270 -4.27 -5.83 -12.52
C ASN A 270 -4.18 -4.50 -13.26
N ILE A 271 -4.66 -3.41 -12.64
CA ILE A 271 -4.87 -2.12 -13.32
C ILE A 271 -4.30 -0.94 -12.50
N GLY A 272 -3.70 0.00 -13.24
CA GLY A 272 -3.44 1.36 -12.78
C GLY A 272 -2.18 1.53 -11.96
N LEU A 273 -2.08 2.65 -11.23
CA LEU A 273 -0.86 3.09 -10.53
C LEU A 273 -0.26 2.02 -9.61
N PHE A 274 -1.12 1.30 -8.90
CA PHE A 274 -0.73 0.31 -7.91
C PHE A 274 -1.22 -1.11 -8.24
N GLN A 275 -1.50 -1.38 -9.52
CA GLN A 275 -1.82 -2.72 -10.01
C GLN A 275 -2.92 -3.45 -9.20
N PHE A 276 -4.08 -2.83 -9.06
CA PHE A 276 -5.19 -3.45 -8.34
C PHE A 276 -6.01 -4.37 -9.24
N THR A 277 -6.50 -5.47 -8.65
CA THR A 277 -7.42 -6.37 -9.33
C THR A 277 -8.82 -5.74 -9.41
N PRO A 278 -9.48 -5.71 -10.58
CA PRO A 278 -10.80 -5.11 -10.75
C PRO A 278 -11.94 -6.00 -10.21
N THR A 279 -11.85 -6.36 -8.93
CA THR A 279 -12.82 -7.22 -8.23
C THR A 279 -13.26 -6.50 -6.95
N ALA A 280 -14.53 -6.06 -6.90
CA ALA A 280 -15.05 -5.25 -5.78
C ALA A 280 -15.06 -5.99 -4.42
N SER A 281 -15.12 -7.32 -4.45
CA SER A 281 -15.00 -8.20 -3.27
C SER A 281 -13.57 -8.62 -2.96
N GLY A 282 -12.61 -8.23 -3.80
CA GLY A 282 -11.21 -8.62 -3.68
C GLY A 282 -10.39 -7.66 -2.82
N ASN A 283 -9.12 -7.51 -3.18
CA ASN A 283 -8.14 -6.74 -2.43
C ASN A 283 -8.45 -5.22 -2.35
N VAL A 284 -9.41 -4.69 -3.10
CA VAL A 284 -9.83 -3.28 -3.02
C VAL A 284 -11.06 -3.05 -2.14
N GLN A 285 -11.69 -4.09 -1.59
CA GLN A 285 -12.97 -3.93 -0.90
C GLN A 285 -12.87 -3.03 0.35
N ALA A 286 -11.78 -3.11 1.12
CA ALA A 286 -11.56 -2.19 2.24
C ALA A 286 -11.45 -0.73 1.77
N CYS A 287 -10.77 -0.50 0.63
CA CYS A 287 -10.68 0.82 0.02
C CYS A 287 -12.06 1.33 -0.43
N ILE A 288 -12.89 0.48 -1.02
CA ILE A 288 -14.28 0.83 -1.39
C ILE A 288 -15.08 1.25 -0.15
N ARG A 289 -14.96 0.49 0.94
CA ARG A 289 -15.65 0.79 2.21
C ARG A 289 -15.21 2.14 2.78
N GLU A 290 -13.90 2.40 2.80
CA GLU A 290 -13.37 3.68 3.28
C GLU A 290 -13.73 4.85 2.36
N TRP A 291 -13.67 4.65 1.03
CA TRP A 291 -14.08 5.62 0.03
C TRP A 291 -15.55 6.01 0.21
N ASN A 292 -16.45 5.04 0.37
CA ASN A 292 -17.88 5.29 0.52
C ASN A 292 -18.22 6.04 1.82
N LYS A 293 -17.41 5.89 2.87
CA LYS A 293 -17.55 6.68 4.11
C LYS A 293 -17.17 8.14 3.87
N LEU A 294 -16.11 8.38 3.11
CA LEU A 294 -15.62 9.72 2.79
C LEU A 294 -16.49 10.43 1.75
N TYR A 295 -16.99 9.68 0.76
CA TYR A 295 -17.72 10.19 -0.39
C TYR A 295 -19.11 9.53 -0.52
N PRO A 296 -20.05 9.80 0.41
CA PRO A 296 -21.36 9.14 0.43
C PRO A 296 -22.23 9.47 -0.78
N LYS A 297 -21.93 10.55 -1.52
CA LYS A 297 -22.62 10.92 -2.77
C LYS A 297 -21.97 10.31 -4.02
N ASN A 298 -20.75 9.76 -3.92
CA ASN A 298 -19.99 9.18 -5.03
C ASN A 298 -19.51 7.77 -4.66
N THR A 299 -20.46 6.90 -4.35
CA THR A 299 -20.14 5.55 -3.87
C THR A 299 -19.80 4.58 -5.00
N ILE A 300 -18.99 3.60 -4.65
CA ILE A 300 -18.68 2.40 -5.44
C ILE A 300 -19.39 1.22 -4.77
N SER A 301 -20.13 0.43 -5.54
CA SER A 301 -20.77 -0.77 -4.97
C SER A 301 -19.72 -1.78 -4.51
N THR A 302 -19.91 -2.36 -3.32
CA THR A 302 -19.06 -3.46 -2.81
C THR A 302 -19.29 -4.78 -3.56
N SER A 303 -20.28 -4.81 -4.44
CA SER A 303 -20.59 -5.88 -5.40
C SER A 303 -20.51 -5.40 -6.85
N ALA A 304 -19.79 -4.31 -7.13
CA ALA A 304 -19.62 -3.80 -8.49
C ALA A 304 -19.05 -4.87 -9.43
N SER A 305 -19.52 -4.88 -10.68
CA SER A 305 -19.04 -5.79 -11.71
C SER A 305 -17.58 -5.49 -12.07
N GLN A 306 -16.88 -6.47 -12.65
CA GLN A 306 -15.52 -6.25 -13.14
C GLN A 306 -15.45 -5.09 -14.14
N ALA A 307 -16.45 -4.95 -15.02
CA ALA A 307 -16.55 -3.84 -15.97
C ALA A 307 -16.63 -2.47 -15.27
N GLU A 308 -17.37 -2.37 -14.17
CA GLU A 308 -17.42 -1.14 -13.36
C GLU A 308 -16.08 -0.89 -12.68
N MET A 309 -15.48 -1.92 -12.09
CA MET A 309 -14.20 -1.81 -11.42
C MET A 309 -13.05 -1.45 -12.38
N ILE A 310 -13.10 -1.87 -13.64
CA ILE A 310 -12.16 -1.42 -14.68
C ILE A 310 -12.28 0.09 -14.91
N ARG A 311 -13.48 0.67 -14.91
CA ARG A 311 -13.67 2.13 -15.05
C ARG A 311 -13.17 2.89 -13.83
N VAL A 312 -13.42 2.37 -12.63
CA VAL A 312 -12.98 2.95 -11.37
C VAL A 312 -11.46 2.91 -11.22
N LEU A 313 -10.84 1.74 -11.44
CA LEU A 313 -9.40 1.55 -11.27
C LEU A 313 -8.58 2.02 -12.45
N GLY A 314 -9.18 2.05 -13.64
CA GLY A 314 -8.56 2.44 -14.91
C GLY A 314 -9.00 3.83 -15.39
N SER A 315 -9.50 4.69 -14.51
CA SER A 315 -9.88 6.07 -14.85
C SER A 315 -8.67 6.91 -15.21
N ALA A 316 -8.84 7.98 -15.99
CA ALA A 316 -7.71 8.78 -16.44
C ALA A 316 -6.96 9.52 -15.32
N MET A 317 -7.63 9.93 -14.23
CA MET A 317 -6.93 10.57 -13.10
C MET A 317 -6.45 9.56 -12.05
N GLN A 318 -6.93 8.31 -12.09
CA GLN A 318 -6.54 7.28 -11.13
C GLN A 318 -6.84 7.65 -9.65
N SER A 319 -7.87 8.46 -9.38
CA SER A 319 -8.10 9.02 -8.03
C SER A 319 -8.42 7.95 -6.99
N PHE A 320 -9.31 7.01 -7.33
CA PHE A 320 -9.59 5.88 -6.46
C PHE A 320 -8.37 4.94 -6.32
N ASN A 321 -7.59 4.76 -7.39
CA ASN A 321 -6.36 3.97 -7.35
C ASN A 321 -5.35 4.58 -6.37
N ALA A 322 -5.12 5.89 -6.46
CA ALA A 322 -4.28 6.65 -5.53
C ALA A 322 -4.76 6.54 -4.08
N PHE A 323 -6.05 6.78 -3.84
CA PHE A 323 -6.67 6.60 -2.53
C PHE A 323 -6.46 5.19 -1.98
N CYS A 324 -6.74 4.16 -2.79
CA CYS A 324 -6.62 2.78 -2.35
C CYS A 324 -5.16 2.40 -2.06
N GLY A 325 -4.20 2.94 -2.82
CA GLY A 325 -2.78 2.77 -2.53
C GLY A 325 -2.40 3.28 -1.13
N ALA A 326 -2.81 4.50 -0.78
CA ALA A 326 -2.57 5.05 0.54
C ALA A 326 -3.35 4.30 1.64
N ALA A 327 -4.62 3.94 1.37
CA ALA A 327 -5.48 3.19 2.29
C ALA A 327 -4.91 1.78 2.59
N LYS A 328 -4.22 1.16 1.65
CA LYS A 328 -3.54 -0.13 1.86
C LYS A 328 -2.46 -0.02 2.93
N LEU A 329 -1.63 1.02 2.90
CA LEU A 329 -0.61 1.24 3.93
C LEU A 329 -1.25 1.39 5.33
N THR A 330 -2.28 2.22 5.45
CA THR A 330 -2.98 2.38 6.74
C THR A 330 -3.73 1.12 7.16
N GLY A 331 -4.27 0.35 6.21
CA GLY A 331 -4.86 -0.95 6.47
C GLY A 331 -3.84 -1.96 7.04
N MET A 332 -2.60 -1.94 6.52
CA MET A 332 -1.51 -2.75 7.09
C MET A 332 -1.17 -2.36 8.53
N PHE A 333 -1.22 -1.06 8.83
CA PHE A 333 -0.98 -0.55 10.18
C PHE A 333 -2.12 -0.93 11.13
N ALA A 334 -3.37 -0.80 10.68
CA ALA A 334 -4.55 -1.21 11.42
C ALA A 334 -4.50 -2.68 11.83
N VAL A 335 -4.03 -3.58 10.93
CA VAL A 335 -3.83 -4.99 11.28
C VAL A 335 -2.84 -5.15 12.44
N GLN A 336 -1.68 -4.53 12.34
CA GLN A 336 -0.60 -4.68 13.34
C GLN A 336 -1.00 -4.14 14.72
N VAL A 337 -1.76 -3.05 14.73
CA VAL A 337 -2.20 -2.36 15.94
C VAL A 337 -3.37 -3.10 16.61
N ASN A 338 -4.32 -3.60 15.84
CA ASN A 338 -5.58 -4.14 16.35
C ASN A 338 -5.64 -5.68 16.41
N THR A 339 -4.64 -6.38 15.90
CA THR A 339 -4.59 -7.85 15.97
C THR A 339 -4.35 -8.36 17.39
N SER A 340 -4.94 -9.51 17.70
CA SER A 340 -4.61 -10.37 18.85
C SER A 340 -3.59 -11.47 18.50
N LYS A 341 -3.19 -11.60 17.23
CA LYS A 341 -2.24 -12.62 16.75
C LYS A 341 -0.84 -12.03 16.61
N SER A 342 0.14 -12.59 17.32
CA SER A 342 1.55 -12.19 17.23
C SER A 342 2.13 -12.30 15.81
N ALA A 343 1.63 -13.23 15.00
CA ALA A 343 2.06 -13.41 13.61
C ALA A 343 1.68 -12.24 12.68
N ASN A 344 0.72 -11.40 13.09
CA ASN A 344 0.18 -10.31 12.28
C ASN A 344 0.68 -8.93 12.74
N THR A 345 1.70 -8.90 13.60
CA THR A 345 2.32 -7.67 14.09
C THR A 345 3.84 -7.81 14.16
N HIS A 346 4.56 -6.68 14.27
CA HIS A 346 6.01 -6.71 14.27
C HIS A 346 6.53 -7.38 15.57
N PRO A 347 7.64 -8.15 15.54
CA PRO A 347 8.18 -8.79 16.75
C PRO A 347 8.45 -7.83 17.91
N SER A 348 8.78 -6.56 17.62
CA SER A 348 8.97 -5.51 18.64
C SER A 348 7.69 -5.12 19.39
N ASN A 349 6.53 -5.59 18.94
CA ASN A 349 5.23 -5.39 19.60
C ASN A 349 4.90 -6.48 20.62
N LEU A 350 5.85 -7.40 20.88
CA LEU A 350 5.75 -8.39 21.94
C LEU A 350 6.44 -7.88 23.19
N GLN A 351 5.86 -8.18 24.34
CA GLN A 351 6.48 -8.06 25.65
C GLN A 351 7.45 -9.22 25.88
N SER A 352 8.27 -9.14 26.94
CA SER A 352 9.23 -10.20 27.29
C SER A 352 8.58 -11.55 27.57
N ASN A 353 7.33 -11.56 28.05
CA ASN A 353 6.52 -12.76 28.28
C ASN A 353 5.82 -13.29 27.01
N GLY A 354 6.06 -12.69 25.84
CA GLY A 354 5.45 -13.07 24.57
C GLY A 354 4.02 -12.56 24.35
N SER A 355 3.42 -11.87 25.33
CA SER A 355 2.13 -11.20 25.14
C SER A 355 2.27 -9.96 24.26
N LEU A 356 1.17 -9.51 23.66
CA LEU A 356 1.16 -8.31 22.84
C LEU A 356 1.19 -7.05 23.71
N LYS A 357 1.91 -6.03 23.26
CA LYS A 357 1.77 -4.66 23.78
C LYS A 357 0.36 -4.14 23.54
N LEU A 358 -0.07 -3.16 24.35
CA LEU A 358 -1.32 -2.43 24.10
C LEU A 358 -1.27 -1.80 22.71
N PRO A 359 -2.41 -1.70 21.99
CA PRO A 359 -2.45 -1.11 20.65
C PRO A 359 -1.73 0.24 20.53
N THR A 360 -1.88 1.12 21.53
CA THR A 360 -1.26 2.45 21.60
C THR A 360 0.26 2.44 21.68
N ASP A 361 0.85 1.34 22.14
CA ASP A 361 2.29 1.21 22.42
C ASP A 361 3.01 0.40 21.34
N ARG A 362 2.30 0.08 20.25
CA ARG A 362 2.84 -0.68 19.11
C ARG A 362 3.48 0.26 18.11
N CYS A 363 4.52 -0.24 17.46
CA CYS A 363 5.03 0.33 16.21
C CYS A 363 4.41 -0.40 15.01
N VAL A 364 4.50 0.18 13.82
CA VAL A 364 3.98 -0.42 12.58
C VAL A 364 5.07 -0.53 11.52
N SER A 365 4.93 -1.48 10.59
CA SER A 365 5.88 -1.66 9.50
C SER A 365 5.15 -1.99 8.20
N PRO A 366 5.57 -1.44 7.04
CA PRO A 366 5.03 -1.84 5.75
C PRO A 366 5.55 -3.22 5.30
N HIS A 367 6.49 -3.85 5.99
CA HIS A 367 7.19 -5.05 5.49
C HIS A 367 6.58 -6.35 6.02
N PHE A 368 5.47 -6.78 5.42
CA PHE A 368 4.75 -8.00 5.77
C PHE A 368 4.40 -8.83 4.53
N ALA A 369 4.54 -10.16 4.66
CA ALA A 369 4.08 -11.11 3.66
C ALA A 369 2.55 -11.05 3.54
N ALA A 370 2.05 -11.34 2.34
CA ALA A 370 0.63 -11.61 2.12
C ALA A 370 0.10 -12.62 3.15
N GLY A 371 -1.10 -12.35 3.66
CA GLY A 371 -1.77 -13.16 4.69
C GLY A 371 -1.42 -12.80 6.13
N LYS A 372 -0.24 -12.20 6.39
CA LYS A 372 0.11 -11.68 7.73
C LYS A 372 -0.33 -10.23 7.96
N SER A 373 -0.63 -9.51 6.89
CA SER A 373 -1.15 -8.15 6.91
C SER A 373 -2.03 -7.90 5.69
N TYR A 374 -2.76 -6.78 5.68
CA TYR A 374 -3.58 -6.35 4.54
C TYR A 374 -2.72 -5.66 3.47
N ASN A 375 -1.81 -6.43 2.85
CA ASN A 375 -0.83 -5.95 1.87
C ASN A 375 -1.11 -6.51 0.46
N HIS A 376 -0.75 -5.75 -0.58
CA HIS A 376 -0.68 -6.25 -1.96
C HIS A 376 0.58 -5.79 -2.72
N PHE A 377 1.36 -4.85 -2.17
CA PHE A 377 2.49 -4.26 -2.87
C PHE A 377 3.67 -5.23 -2.93
N GLY A 378 4.13 -5.53 -4.14
CA GLY A 378 5.23 -6.47 -4.40
C GLY A 378 6.49 -6.13 -3.59
N PRO A 379 7.04 -4.90 -3.71
CA PRO A 379 8.25 -4.49 -2.99
C PRO A 379 8.14 -4.58 -1.46
N LEU A 380 6.93 -4.50 -0.90
CA LEU A 380 6.71 -4.50 0.54
C LEU A 380 6.49 -5.90 1.11
N GLN A 381 5.91 -6.82 0.34
CA GLN A 381 5.69 -8.22 0.75
C GLN A 381 6.72 -9.22 0.23
N ASN A 382 7.51 -8.82 -0.76
CA ASN A 382 8.55 -9.60 -1.37
C ASN A 382 9.80 -8.74 -1.56
N SER A 383 10.59 -8.66 -0.50
CA SER A 383 11.74 -7.76 -0.43
C SER A 383 13.01 -8.34 -1.04
N THR A 384 13.01 -9.61 -1.47
CA THR A 384 14.13 -10.16 -2.23
C THR A 384 14.18 -9.62 -3.65
N GLY A 385 15.39 -9.41 -4.17
CA GLY A 385 15.64 -8.87 -5.51
C GLY A 385 15.84 -7.34 -5.53
N SER A 386 15.74 -6.76 -6.72
CA SER A 386 16.01 -5.33 -6.97
C SER A 386 14.86 -4.40 -6.56
N ASN A 387 13.62 -4.88 -6.49
CA ASN A 387 12.43 -4.02 -6.43
C ASN A 387 12.35 -3.16 -5.15
N LEU A 388 12.59 -3.73 -3.95
CA LEU A 388 12.62 -2.94 -2.73
C LEU A 388 13.82 -1.98 -2.71
N ASN A 389 14.97 -2.42 -3.24
CA ASN A 389 16.14 -1.54 -3.34
C ASN A 389 15.87 -0.34 -4.25
N GLU A 390 15.25 -0.55 -5.40
CA GLU A 390 14.88 0.48 -6.36
C GLU A 390 13.90 1.48 -5.73
N LEU A 391 12.83 0.97 -5.12
CA LEU A 391 11.84 1.78 -4.40
C LEU A 391 12.50 2.66 -3.31
N MET A 392 13.30 2.06 -2.43
CA MET A 392 13.93 2.80 -1.35
C MET A 392 15.00 3.77 -1.85
N SER A 393 15.72 3.42 -2.93
CA SER A 393 16.71 4.31 -3.54
C SER A 393 16.03 5.54 -4.13
N CYS A 394 14.93 5.37 -4.87
CA CYS A 394 14.13 6.48 -5.37
C CYS A 394 13.59 7.34 -4.22
N THR A 395 13.02 6.70 -3.19
CA THR A 395 12.40 7.39 -2.04
C THR A 395 13.41 8.26 -1.29
N LEU A 396 14.64 7.77 -1.11
CA LEU A 396 15.68 8.48 -0.35
C LEU A 396 16.55 9.41 -1.21
N ASN A 397 16.35 9.47 -2.53
CA ASN A 397 17.20 10.25 -3.44
C ASN A 397 16.87 11.75 -3.43
N GLY A 398 17.81 12.62 -3.06
CA GLY A 398 17.60 14.06 -3.08
C GLY A 398 16.74 14.59 -1.91
N GLU A 399 16.94 15.87 -1.61
CA GLU A 399 16.18 16.62 -0.60
C GLU A 399 14.98 17.33 -1.22
N TYR A 400 14.00 17.69 -0.39
CA TYR A 400 12.74 18.28 -0.84
C TYR A 400 12.20 19.35 0.12
#